data_AF-A0A835PDX4-F1
#
_entry.id   AF-A0A835PDX4-F1
#
_cell.length_a   1.000
_cell.length_b   1.000
_cell.length_c   1.000
_cell.angle_alpha   90.00
_cell.angle_beta   90.00
_cell.angle_gamma   90.00
#
_symmetry.space_group_name_H-M   'P 1'
#
loop_
_entity.id
_entity.type
_entity.pdbx_description
1 polymer ?
#
loop_
_entity_poly.entity_id
_entity_poly.type
_entity_poly.pdbx_seq_one_letter_code
_entity_poly.pdbx_strand_id
1 'polypeptide(L)'
;CPWRSSLDHPEFELQVESSKEYPPIVMNRRKHHKQWTTSEIVKLVDGVSCYGVGRWTEIKRLLFSTSTHRTTVDLKDKWRNLLKSCIAYSETKNL
;
A
#
# COMPACT_ATOMS: atom_id res chain seq x y z
N CYS A 1 -2.09 -48.90 -25.45
CA CYS A 1 -0.85 -48.11 -25.32
C CYS A 1 -0.09 -48.10 -26.64
N PRO A 2 0.20 -46.94 -27.24
CA PRO A 2 1.24 -46.85 -28.26
C PRO A 2 2.05 -45.55 -28.16
N TRP A 3 2.62 -45.22 -27.00
CA TRP A 3 3.79 -44.32 -26.96
C TRP A 3 5.09 -45.10 -26.70
N ARG A 4 5.05 -46.44 -26.84
CA ARG A 4 6.27 -47.22 -26.97
C ARG A 4 6.79 -47.07 -28.41
N SER A 5 8.06 -46.68 -28.49
CA SER A 5 8.94 -46.59 -29.67
C SER A 5 9.01 -45.22 -30.34
N SER A 6 10.03 -44.43 -29.99
CA SER A 6 11.29 -44.47 -30.72
C SER A 6 12.39 -43.73 -29.96
N LEU A 7 13.47 -44.46 -29.68
CA LEU A 7 14.78 -43.93 -29.40
C LEU A 7 15.23 -43.11 -30.61
N ASP A 8 15.46 -41.82 -30.41
CA ASP A 8 16.69 -41.15 -30.83
C ASP A 8 16.80 -39.86 -30.01
N HIS A 9 17.35 -39.98 -28.81
CA HIS A 9 17.84 -38.84 -28.07
C HIS A 9 19.36 -38.89 -28.25
N PRO A 10 19.94 -38.10 -29.17
CA PRO A 10 21.38 -37.96 -29.21
C PRO A 10 21.84 -37.38 -27.87
N GLU A 11 22.49 -38.26 -27.13
CA GLU A 11 23.43 -37.98 -26.06
C GLU A 11 24.39 -36.87 -26.51
N PHE A 12 24.11 -35.64 -26.09
CA PHE A 12 25.06 -34.55 -26.19
C PHE A 12 25.30 -34.02 -24.77
N GLU A 13 26.16 -34.78 -24.09
CA GLU A 13 27.22 -34.30 -23.20
C GLU A 13 26.82 -33.12 -22.29
N LEU A 14 26.46 -33.50 -21.06
CA LEU A 14 26.48 -32.63 -19.90
C LEU A 14 27.90 -32.12 -19.65
N GLN A 15 28.23 -30.95 -20.21
CA GLN A 15 29.29 -30.11 -19.67
C GLN A 15 28.67 -28.90 -18.96
N VAL A 16 28.88 -28.91 -17.65
CA VAL A 16 28.42 -27.97 -16.63
C VAL A 16 28.82 -26.53 -16.98
N GLU A 17 27.84 -25.62 -17.05
CA GLU A 17 28.02 -24.21 -16.66
C GLU A 17 26.78 -23.75 -15.88
N SER A 18 26.88 -23.95 -14.57
CA SER A 18 26.52 -23.02 -13.50
C SER A 18 25.39 -21.99 -13.73
N SER A 19 24.36 -22.11 -12.90
CA SER A 19 23.59 -21.00 -12.30
C SER A 19 22.60 -20.23 -13.20
N LYS A 20 21.47 -20.85 -13.53
CA LYS A 20 20.20 -20.10 -13.62
C LYS A 20 19.52 -20.08 -12.26
N GLU A 21 20.11 -19.32 -11.34
CA GLU A 21 19.41 -18.87 -10.14
C GLU A 21 18.31 -17.92 -10.60
N TYR A 22 17.08 -18.42 -10.74
CA TYR A 22 15.94 -17.52 -10.88
C TYR A 22 15.82 -16.76 -9.54
N PRO A 23 15.95 -15.42 -9.52
CA PRO A 23 15.93 -14.67 -8.27
C PRO A 23 14.63 -15.01 -7.53
N PRO A 24 14.67 -15.24 -6.21
CA PRO A 24 13.45 -15.51 -5.46
C PRO A 24 12.48 -14.36 -5.71
N ILE A 25 11.26 -14.70 -6.13
CA ILE A 25 10.15 -13.74 -6.26
C ILE A 25 10.07 -13.04 -4.91
N VAL A 26 10.62 -11.82 -4.82
CA VAL A 26 10.56 -11.02 -3.61
C VAL A 26 9.10 -10.72 -3.44
N MET A 27 8.42 -11.48 -2.56
CA MET A 27 7.07 -11.18 -2.14
C MET A 27 7.15 -9.78 -1.56
N ASN A 28 6.74 -8.79 -2.36
CA ASN A 28 6.70 -7.39 -1.97
C ASN A 28 5.89 -7.37 -0.68
N ARG A 29 6.59 -7.28 0.48
CA ARG A 29 5.96 -7.28 1.80
C ARG A 29 5.00 -6.12 1.75
N ARG A 30 3.71 -6.42 1.56
CA ARG A 30 2.66 -5.42 1.44
C ARG A 30 2.85 -4.50 2.62
N LYS A 31 3.30 -3.26 2.33
CA LYS A 31 3.68 -2.29 3.34
C LYS A 31 2.47 -2.16 4.25
N HIS A 32 2.58 -2.70 5.47
CA HIS A 32 1.44 -2.91 6.35
C HIS A 32 0.64 -1.60 6.39
N HIS A 33 -0.64 -1.67 6.03
CA HIS A 33 -1.51 -0.50 6.04
C HIS A 33 -1.56 0.02 7.48
N LYS A 34 -0.84 1.12 7.74
CA LYS A 34 -0.66 1.61 9.10
C LYS A 34 -1.93 2.35 9.51
N GLN A 35 -2.56 1.83 10.56
CA GLN A 35 -3.75 2.42 11.15
C GLN A 35 -3.49 3.88 11.53
N TRP A 36 -4.51 4.71 11.39
CA TRP A 36 -4.48 6.10 11.83
C TRP A 36 -4.71 6.15 13.33
N THR A 37 -3.75 6.69 14.05
CA THR A 37 -3.88 6.94 15.49
C THR A 37 -4.75 8.16 15.75
N THR A 38 -5.36 8.25 16.93
CA THR A 38 -6.16 9.41 17.33
C THR A 38 -5.38 10.71 17.27
N SER A 39 -4.10 10.71 17.68
CA SER A 39 -3.23 11.90 17.58
C SER A 39 -3.04 12.36 16.14
N GLU A 40 -2.81 11.43 15.20
CA GLU A 40 -2.70 11.77 13.78
C GLU A 40 -4.03 12.31 13.22
N ILE A 41 -5.15 11.75 13.65
CA ILE A 41 -6.48 12.21 13.23
C ILE A 41 -6.71 13.63 13.72
N VAL A 42 -6.44 13.92 15.00
CA VAL A 42 -6.59 15.26 15.57
C VAL A 42 -5.70 16.27 14.84
N LYS A 43 -4.42 15.93 14.59
CA LYS A 43 -3.52 16.79 13.80
C LYS A 43 -4.05 17.04 12.38
N LEU A 44 -4.63 16.04 11.73
CA LEU A 44 -5.22 16.20 10.41
C LEU A 44 -6.41 17.16 10.45
N VAL A 45 -7.30 16.98 11.42
CA VAL A 45 -8.48 17.86 11.60
C VAL A 45 -8.06 19.30 11.86
N ASP A 46 -7.11 19.49 12.77
CA ASP A 46 -6.56 20.81 13.09
C ASP A 46 -5.92 21.47 11.85
N GLY A 47 -5.09 20.73 11.11
CA GLY A 47 -4.50 21.21 9.86
C GLY A 47 -5.54 21.60 8.81
N VAL A 48 -6.59 20.80 8.64
CA VAL A 48 -7.67 21.15 7.69
C VAL A 48 -8.46 22.37 8.19
N SER A 49 -8.68 22.51 9.49
CA SER A 49 -9.36 23.66 10.08
C SER A 49 -8.55 24.95 9.91
N CYS A 50 -7.23 24.89 10.11
CA CYS A 50 -6.35 26.06 10.03
C CYS A 50 -6.00 26.47 8.59
N TYR A 51 -5.73 25.50 7.71
CA TYR A 51 -5.25 25.78 6.34
C TYR A 51 -6.32 25.64 5.26
N GLY A 52 -7.43 24.97 5.58
CA GLY A 52 -8.51 24.67 4.64
C GLY A 52 -8.35 23.33 3.91
N VAL A 53 -9.47 22.81 3.44
CA VAL A 53 -9.54 21.57 2.65
C VAL A 53 -8.80 21.76 1.33
N GLY A 54 -7.99 20.77 0.92
CA GLY A 54 -7.25 20.80 -0.35
C GLY A 54 -5.78 21.19 -0.23
N ARG A 55 -5.36 21.83 0.87
CA ARG A 55 -3.95 22.20 1.11
C ARG A 55 -3.12 21.04 1.68
N TRP A 56 -3.27 19.84 1.13
CA TRP A 56 -2.69 18.60 1.67
C TRP A 56 -1.16 18.61 1.72
N THR A 57 -0.51 19.18 0.70
CA THR A 57 0.95 19.32 0.66
C THR A 57 1.46 20.20 1.79
N GLU A 58 0.76 21.30 2.06
CA GLU A 58 1.14 22.24 3.11
C GLU A 58 0.90 21.64 4.50
N ILE A 59 -0.27 21.03 4.71
CA ILE A 59 -0.60 20.30 5.95
C ILE A 59 0.42 19.19 6.20
N LYS A 60 0.80 18.43 5.17
CA LYS A 60 1.81 17.38 5.26
C LYS A 60 3.18 17.93 5.67
N ARG A 61 3.59 19.03 5.04
CA ARG A 61 4.88 19.69 5.28
C ARG A 61 4.99 20.27 6.68
N LEU A 62 3.90 20.80 7.23
CA LEU A 62 3.90 21.49 8.52
C LEU A 62 3.62 20.57 9.72
N LEU A 63 2.63 19.68 9.60
CA LEU A 63 2.15 18.88 10.75
C LEU A 63 2.65 17.45 10.77
N PHE A 64 3.12 16.95 9.62
CA PHE A 64 3.53 15.56 9.44
C PHE A 64 4.94 15.44 8.85
N SER A 65 5.79 16.47 8.98
CA SER A 65 7.15 16.49 8.44
C SER A 65 8.00 15.34 8.99
N THR A 66 7.78 14.97 10.26
CA THR A 66 8.45 13.84 10.93
C THR A 66 7.93 12.47 10.51
N SER A 67 6.76 12.42 9.86
CA SER A 67 6.08 11.18 9.52
C SER A 67 6.37 10.76 8.07
N THR A 68 7.47 10.07 7.80
CA THR A 68 7.80 9.58 6.44
C THR A 68 6.79 8.57 5.87
N HIS A 69 5.98 7.95 6.72
CA HIS A 69 5.00 6.94 6.28
C HIS A 69 3.67 7.51 5.81
N ARG A 70 3.36 8.78 6.11
CA ARG A 70 2.12 9.42 5.67
C ARG A 70 2.37 10.24 4.43
N THR A 71 1.59 10.03 3.38
CA THR A 71 1.67 10.80 2.14
C THR A 71 0.55 11.83 2.07
N THR A 72 0.70 12.84 1.20
CA THR A 72 -0.36 13.83 0.94
C THR A 72 -1.67 13.16 0.48
N VAL A 73 -1.57 12.06 -0.26
CA VAL A 73 -2.69 11.23 -0.70
C VAL A 73 -3.38 10.58 0.50
N ASP A 74 -2.62 9.97 1.43
CA ASP A 74 -3.19 9.35 2.63
C ASP A 74 -3.99 10.35 3.46
N LEU A 75 -3.51 11.60 3.58
CA LEU A 75 -4.18 12.68 4.30
C LEU A 75 -5.54 13.01 3.64
N LYS A 76 -5.54 13.20 2.32
CA LYS A 76 -6.76 13.47 1.54
C LYS A 76 -7.77 12.33 1.69
N ASP A 77 -7.32 11.09 1.54
CA ASP A 77 -8.19 9.92 1.61
C ASP A 77 -8.73 9.71 3.03
N LYS A 78 -7.90 9.94 4.06
CA LYS A 78 -8.34 9.87 5.45
C LYS A 78 -9.39 10.93 5.76
N TRP A 79 -9.21 12.16 5.29
CA TRP A 79 -10.21 13.22 5.47
C TRP A 79 -11.56 12.85 4.84
N ARG A 80 -11.54 12.37 3.58
CA ARG A 80 -12.76 11.89 2.91
C ARG A 80 -13.44 10.77 3.69
N ASN A 81 -12.68 9.83 4.24
CA ASN A 81 -13.23 8.74 5.03
C ASN A 81 -13.83 9.23 6.35
N LEU A 82 -13.21 10.20 7.02
CA LEU A 82 -13.77 10.82 8.23
C LEU A 82 -15.12 11.49 7.96
N LEU A 83 -15.25 12.21 6.84
CA LEU A 83 -16.53 12.82 6.45
C LEU A 83 -17.62 11.77 6.22
N LYS A 84 -17.30 10.70 5.49
CA LYS A 84 -18.24 9.59 5.25
C LYS A 84 -18.69 8.94 6.56
N SER A 85 -17.75 8.67 7.46
CA SER A 85 -18.06 8.10 8.77
C SER A 85 -18.89 9.04 9.64
N CYS A 86 -18.66 10.35 9.59
CA CYS A 86 -19.43 11.35 10.32
C CYS A 86 -20.87 11.43 9.82
N ILE A 87 -21.07 11.46 8.51
CA ILE A 87 -22.41 11.51 7.89
C ILE A 87 -23.20 10.24 8.26
N ALA A 88 -22.60 9.05 8.11
CA ALA A 88 -23.25 7.80 8.46
C ALA A 88 -23.59 7.69 9.98
N TYR A 89 -22.77 8.29 10.85
CA TYR A 89 -23.08 8.36 12.28
C TYR A 89 -24.27 9.27 12.58
N SER A 90 -24.41 10.37 11.84
CA SER A 90 -25.57 11.26 12.01
C SER A 90 -26.88 10.60 11.59
N GLU A 91 -26.88 9.72 10.59
CA GLU A 91 -28.08 9.01 10.13
C GLU A 91 -28.55 7.94 11.12
N THR A 92 -27.63 7.26 11.80
CA THR A 92 -27.96 6.17 12.75
C THR A 92 -28.40 6.65 14.13
N LYS A 93 -28.16 7.92 14.48
CA LYS A 93 -28.54 8.55 15.76
C LYS A 93 -29.93 9.22 15.73
N ASN A 94 -30.58 9.23 14.57
CA ASN A 94 -31.95 9.74 14.39
C ASN A 94 -33.01 8.60 14.32
N LEU A 95 -32.65 7.40 14.78
CA LEU A 95 -33.54 6.24 14.94
C LEU A 95 -33.80 5.97 16.43
#